data_AF-A0A535UJT6-F1
#
_entry.id   AF-A0A535UJT6-F1
#
_cell.length_a   1.000
_cell.length_b   1.000
_cell.length_c   1.000
_cell.angle_alpha   90.00
_cell.angle_beta   90.00
_cell.angle_gamma   90.00
#
_symmetry.space_group_name_H-M   'P 1'
#
loop_
_entity.id
_entity.type
_entity.pdbx_description
1 polymer ?
#
loop_
_entity_poly.entity_id
_entity_poly.type
_entity_poly.pdbx_seq_one_letter_code
_entity_poly.pdbx_strand_id
1 'polypeptide(L)'
;MLQQIGEVTQVVRGTMQRPNLHLNVETLIGDQEKLSYLAEILPYYPGTGIIYTATKSSAEMLATFLIQRGINADYYHAGREDTVRQDIEQKLMSNQYKVVCSTNALGMGIDKPDVRFVIHYHIPVSPIHYYQEMGRAGRDRKVSWCILLYD
;
A
#
# COMPACT_ATOMS: atom_id res chain seq x y z
N MET A 1 2.49 -33.86 -7.76
CA MET A 1 2.06 -32.73 -8.62
C MET A 1 3.06 -32.45 -9.75
N LEU A 2 4.39 -32.43 -9.52
CA LEU A 2 5.39 -32.27 -10.59
C LEU A 2 5.50 -33.44 -11.58
N GLN A 3 5.12 -34.67 -11.18
CA GLN A 3 5.16 -35.87 -12.04
C GLN A 3 4.08 -35.92 -13.13
N GLN A 4 3.13 -34.98 -13.16
CA GLN A 4 2.02 -34.97 -14.13
C GLN A 4 2.19 -33.94 -15.26
N ILE A 5 3.30 -33.19 -15.30
CA ILE A 5 3.45 -32.00 -16.17
C ILE A 5 4.34 -32.28 -17.41
N GLY A 6 4.56 -33.55 -17.76
CA GLY A 6 5.40 -33.95 -18.91
C GLY A 6 6.90 -33.74 -18.68
N GLU A 7 7.74 -34.53 -19.37
CA GLU A 7 9.19 -34.61 -19.14
C GLU A 7 9.98 -33.32 -19.43
N VAL A 8 9.34 -32.28 -19.97
CA VAL A 8 10.00 -31.04 -20.45
C VAL A 8 9.57 -29.78 -19.66
N THR A 9 9.05 -29.92 -18.43
CA THR A 9 8.73 -28.75 -17.59
C THR A 9 9.97 -28.24 -16.86
N GLN A 10 10.45 -27.06 -17.23
CA GLN A 10 11.53 -26.36 -16.52
C GLN A 10 10.95 -25.36 -15.50
N VAL A 11 11.31 -25.50 -14.23
CA VAL A 11 10.94 -24.54 -13.18
C VAL A 11 12.03 -23.46 -13.11
N VAL A 12 11.67 -22.21 -13.43
CA VAL A 12 12.55 -21.05 -13.25
C VAL A 12 12.07 -20.25 -12.04
N ARG A 13 12.96 -20.04 -11.05
CA ARG A 13 12.70 -19.20 -9.88
C ARG A 13 13.68 -18.03 -9.88
N GLY A 14 13.15 -16.83 -10.10
CA GLY A 14 13.93 -15.59 -9.96
C GLY A 14 14.11 -15.19 -8.49
N THR A 15 15.01 -14.24 -8.24
CA THR A 15 15.15 -13.62 -6.92
C THR A 15 13.95 -12.74 -6.59
N MET A 16 13.54 -12.75 -5.32
CA MET A 16 12.51 -11.88 -4.76
C MET A 16 13.11 -10.61 -4.13
N GLN A 17 14.42 -10.42 -4.20
CA GLN A 17 15.07 -9.29 -3.55
C GLN A 17 14.72 -7.95 -4.22
N ARG A 18 14.38 -6.98 -3.38
CA ARG A 18 14.08 -5.61 -3.78
C ARG A 18 14.95 -4.65 -2.96
N PRO A 19 16.22 -4.44 -3.34
CA PRO A 19 17.17 -3.67 -2.54
C PRO A 19 16.79 -2.19 -2.41
N ASN A 20 15.87 -1.69 -3.25
CA ASN A 20 15.36 -0.33 -3.20
C ASN A 20 14.22 -0.14 -2.18
N LEU A 21 13.74 -1.22 -1.54
CA LEU A 21 12.70 -1.17 -0.53
C LEU A 21 13.31 -1.20 0.87
N HIS A 22 13.04 -0.15 1.64
CA HIS A 22 13.36 -0.09 3.07
C HIS A 22 12.18 -0.65 3.85
N LEU A 23 12.39 -1.78 4.52
CA LEU A 23 11.36 -2.44 5.33
C LEU A 23 11.50 -2.00 6.79
N ASN A 24 10.42 -1.44 7.36
CA ASN A 24 10.39 -0.93 8.72
C ASN A 24 9.16 -1.46 9.46
N VAL A 25 9.30 -1.67 10.76
CA VAL A 25 8.19 -1.98 11.67
C VAL A 25 8.20 -0.94 12.78
N GLU A 26 7.06 -0.28 12.98
CA GLU A 26 6.89 0.72 14.03
C GLU A 26 5.90 0.16 15.06
N THR A 27 6.32 0.06 16.31
CA THR A 27 5.47 -0.41 17.42
C THR A 27 4.77 0.79 18.05
N LEU A 28 3.44 0.81 17.96
CA LEU A 28 2.58 1.93 18.37
C LEU A 28 1.38 1.37 19.15
N ILE A 29 0.98 2.06 20.21
CA ILE A 29 -0.08 1.59 21.11
C ILE A 29 -1.44 2.08 20.60
N GLY A 30 -2.12 1.18 19.87
CA GLY A 30 -3.48 1.38 19.39
C GLY A 30 -3.64 2.48 18.33
N ASP A 31 -4.89 2.71 17.95
CA ASP A 31 -5.21 3.57 16.80
C ASP A 31 -4.81 5.03 16.98
N GLN A 32 -4.87 5.57 18.19
CA GLN A 32 -4.57 6.99 18.43
C GLN A 32 -3.10 7.32 18.15
N GLU A 33 -2.18 6.45 18.56
CA GLU A 33 -0.75 6.62 18.26
C GLU A 33 -0.47 6.40 16.78
N LYS A 34 -1.08 5.40 16.14
CA LYS A 34 -0.96 5.17 14.70
C LYS A 34 -1.42 6.38 13.88
N LEU A 35 -2.57 6.97 14.22
CA LEU A 35 -3.08 8.16 13.54
C LEU A 35 -2.15 9.36 13.73
N SER A 36 -1.67 9.58 14.95
CA SER A 36 -0.77 10.70 15.26
C SER A 36 0.56 10.56 14.52
N TYR A 37 1.14 9.35 14.55
CA TYR A 37 2.35 8.99 13.81
C TYR A 37 2.18 9.28 12.31
N LEU A 38 1.10 8.80 11.69
CA LEU A 38 0.85 9.02 10.26
C LEU A 38 0.74 10.50 9.90
N ALA A 39 0.01 11.29 10.68
CA ALA A 39 -0.12 12.73 10.43
C ALA A 39 1.22 13.46 10.52
N GLU A 40 2.11 13.01 11.41
CA GLU A 40 3.44 13.58 11.60
C GLU A 40 4.40 13.19 10.47
N ILE A 41 4.44 11.92 10.07
CA ILE A 41 5.48 11.40 9.17
C ILE A 41 5.16 11.58 7.68
N LEU A 42 3.89 11.51 7.27
CA LEU A 42 3.50 11.57 5.85
C LEU A 42 3.99 12.83 5.13
N PRO A 43 3.97 14.04 5.73
CA PRO A 43 4.51 15.26 5.10
C PRO A 43 6.00 15.15 4.69
N TYR A 44 6.79 14.35 5.41
CA TYR A 44 8.23 14.21 5.17
C TYR A 44 8.58 13.14 4.14
N TYR A 45 7.70 12.17 3.89
CA TYR A 45 7.92 11.22 2.80
C TYR A 45 7.84 11.94 1.45
N PRO A 46 8.72 11.68 0.49
CA PRO A 46 8.59 12.26 -0.85
C PRO A 46 7.47 11.55 -1.63
N GLY A 47 6.86 12.28 -2.57
CA GLY A 47 5.90 11.74 -3.53
C GLY A 47 4.66 11.09 -2.90
N THR A 48 4.09 10.14 -3.63
CA THR A 48 2.79 9.52 -3.34
C THR A 48 2.93 8.10 -2.80
N GLY A 49 1.99 7.69 -1.95
CA GLY A 49 1.96 6.33 -1.40
C GLY A 49 0.57 5.76 -1.15
N ILE A 50 0.55 4.57 -0.57
CA ILE A 50 -0.66 3.80 -0.27
C ILE A 50 -0.63 3.43 1.21
N ILE A 51 -1.78 3.52 1.89
CA ILE A 51 -1.96 2.95 3.23
C ILE A 51 -2.96 1.82 3.15
N TYR A 52 -2.55 0.61 3.49
CA TYR A 52 -3.42 -0.56 3.55
C TYR A 52 -4.10 -0.72 4.90
N THR A 53 -5.40 -0.97 4.88
CA THR A 53 -6.25 -1.22 6.05
C THR A 53 -7.00 -2.54 5.90
N ALA A 54 -7.33 -3.19 7.03
CA ALA A 54 -8.07 -4.46 7.02
C ALA A 54 -9.55 -4.29 6.60
N THR A 55 -10.15 -3.13 6.87
CA THR A 55 -11.59 -2.89 6.65
C THR A 55 -11.85 -1.63 5.82
N LYS A 56 -13.05 -1.56 5.22
CA LYS A 56 -13.54 -0.40 4.47
C LYS A 56 -13.69 0.82 5.39
N SER A 57 -14.29 0.63 6.56
CA SER A 57 -14.49 1.68 7.55
C SER A 57 -13.17 2.27 8.05
N SER A 58 -12.12 1.45 8.22
CA SER A 58 -10.79 1.96 8.56
C SER A 58 -10.17 2.79 7.43
N ALA A 59 -10.37 2.40 6.16
CA ALA A 59 -9.88 3.20 5.03
C ALA A 59 -10.58 4.57 4.97
N GLU A 60 -11.90 4.59 5.14
CA GLU A 60 -12.73 5.80 5.20
C GLU A 60 -12.32 6.72 6.35
N MET A 61 -12.24 6.16 7.56
CA MET A 61 -11.84 6.88 8.78
C MET A 61 -10.46 7.50 8.61
N LEU A 62 -9.49 6.72 8.13
CA LEU A 62 -8.12 7.17 7.99
C LEU A 62 -7.98 8.30 6.97
N ALA A 63 -8.58 8.15 5.78
CA ALA A 63 -8.55 9.21 4.77
C ALA A 63 -9.22 10.49 5.29
N THR A 64 -10.37 10.37 5.96
CA THR A 64 -11.08 11.52 6.56
C THR A 64 -10.20 12.23 7.58
N PHE A 65 -9.55 11.49 8.48
CA PHE A 65 -8.63 12.05 9.47
C PHE A 65 -7.45 12.77 8.80
N LEU A 66 -6.83 12.16 7.78
CA LEU A 66 -5.69 12.76 7.08
C LEU A 66 -6.09 14.04 6.34
N ILE A 67 -7.28 14.08 5.71
CA ILE A 67 -7.82 15.29 5.08
C ILE A 67 -8.01 16.40 6.13
N GLN A 68 -8.53 16.09 7.32
CA GLN A 68 -8.66 17.06 8.41
C GLN A 68 -7.30 17.60 8.91
N ARG A 69 -6.23 16.83 8.73
CA ARG A 69 -4.84 17.24 9.00
C ARG A 69 -4.18 17.99 7.83
N GLY A 70 -4.92 18.30 6.77
CA GLY A 70 -4.41 19.01 5.60
C GLY A 70 -3.60 18.13 4.64
N ILE A 71 -3.65 16.80 4.79
CA ILE A 71 -2.98 15.86 3.90
C ILE A 71 -3.95 15.51 2.76
N ASN A 72 -3.47 15.67 1.54
CA ASN A 72 -4.24 15.37 0.34
C ASN A 72 -4.43 13.84 0.17
N ALA A 73 -5.51 13.32 0.74
CA ALA A 73 -5.79 11.90 0.82
C ALA A 73 -7.15 11.54 0.23
N ASP A 74 -7.32 10.27 -0.14
CA ASP A 74 -8.61 9.68 -0.49
C ASP A 74 -8.66 8.22 -0.03
N TYR A 75 -9.84 7.59 -0.10
CA TYR A 75 -10.03 6.18 0.23
C TYR A 75 -10.62 5.35 -0.91
N TYR A 76 -10.10 4.12 -1.05
CA TYR A 76 -10.48 3.17 -2.08
C TYR A 76 -10.87 1.82 -1.46
N HIS A 77 -12.04 1.30 -1.82
CA HIS A 77 -12.44 -0.07 -1.48
C HIS A 77 -13.58 -0.54 -2.40
N ALA A 78 -13.86 -1.84 -2.42
CA ALA A 78 -14.88 -2.44 -3.28
C ALA A 78 -16.33 -1.97 -3.05
N GLY A 79 -16.61 -1.21 -1.98
CA GLY A 79 -17.91 -0.56 -1.76
C GLY A 79 -18.10 0.80 -2.45
N ARG A 80 -17.06 1.36 -3.10
CA ARG A 80 -17.16 2.61 -3.87
C ARG A 80 -17.72 2.32 -5.26
N GLU A 81 -18.45 3.28 -5.83
CA GLU A 81 -18.86 3.23 -7.23
C GLU A 81 -17.66 3.10 -8.17
N ASP A 82 -17.82 2.37 -9.27
CA ASP A 82 -16.74 2.08 -10.22
C ASP A 82 -16.15 3.35 -10.83
N THR A 83 -16.99 4.33 -11.15
CA THR A 83 -16.57 5.65 -11.67
C THR A 83 -15.68 6.39 -10.68
N VAL A 84 -16.04 6.36 -9.38
CA VAL A 84 -15.24 6.96 -8.31
C VAL A 84 -13.92 6.22 -8.13
N ARG A 85 -13.93 4.89 -8.20
CA ARG A 85 -12.70 4.08 -8.14
C ARG A 85 -11.74 4.42 -9.28
N GLN A 86 -12.24 4.55 -10.50
CA GLN A 86 -11.46 4.93 -11.68
C GLN A 86 -10.86 6.34 -11.56
N ASP A 87 -11.63 7.31 -11.07
CA ASP A 87 -11.13 8.67 -10.82
C ASP A 87 -10.00 8.69 -9.78
N ILE A 88 -10.18 7.96 -8.66
CA ILE A 88 -9.14 7.83 -7.63
C ILE A 88 -7.88 7.18 -8.20
N GLU A 89 -8.02 6.12 -8.98
CA GLU A 89 -6.91 5.46 -9.66
C GLU A 89 -6.17 6.43 -10.58
N GLN A 90 -6.88 7.18 -11.42
CA GLN A 90 -6.28 8.17 -12.32
C GLN A 90 -5.52 9.27 -11.57
N LYS A 91 -6.11 9.80 -10.49
CA LYS A 91 -5.48 10.82 -9.64
C LYS A 91 -4.27 10.28 -8.89
N LEU A 92 -4.33 9.03 -8.41
CA LEU A 92 -3.19 8.34 -7.82
C LEU A 92 -2.06 8.17 -8.85
N MET A 93 -2.38 7.70 -10.06
CA MET A 93 -1.42 7.52 -11.16
C MET A 93 -0.71 8.84 -11.50
N SER A 94 -1.44 9.96 -11.51
CA SER A 94 -0.93 11.30 -11.83
C SER A 94 -0.31 12.06 -10.65
N ASN A 95 -0.08 11.41 -9.50
CA ASN A 95 0.47 12.03 -8.28
C ASN A 95 -0.39 13.19 -7.72
N GLN A 96 -1.68 13.21 -8.02
CA GLN A 96 -2.60 14.22 -7.49
C GLN A 96 -2.97 13.96 -6.04
N TYR A 97 -2.82 12.75 -5.52
CA TYR A 97 -2.96 12.45 -4.10
C TYR A 97 -1.60 12.29 -3.45
N LYS A 98 -1.47 12.76 -2.21
CA LYS A 98 -0.35 12.40 -1.35
C LYS A 98 -0.45 10.93 -0.97
N VAL A 99 -1.65 10.46 -0.66
CA VAL A 99 -1.86 9.10 -0.17
C VAL A 99 -3.26 8.59 -0.48
N VAL A 100 -3.38 7.31 -0.82
CA VAL A 100 -4.69 6.63 -0.90
C VAL A 100 -4.76 5.56 0.18
N CYS A 101 -5.78 5.64 1.03
CA CYS A 101 -6.08 4.65 2.06
C CYS A 101 -6.96 3.55 1.46
N SER A 102 -6.59 2.28 1.55
CA SER A 102 -7.31 1.24 0.87
C SER A 102 -7.30 -0.10 1.57
N THR A 103 -8.32 -0.91 1.31
CA THR A 103 -8.21 -2.37 1.52
C THR A 103 -7.35 -2.99 0.42
N ASN A 104 -7.22 -4.33 0.41
CA ASN A 104 -6.58 -5.07 -0.68
C ASN A 104 -7.24 -4.88 -2.07
N ALA A 105 -8.36 -4.15 -2.16
CA ALA A 105 -9.06 -3.87 -3.41
C ALA A 105 -8.23 -2.98 -4.35
N LEU A 106 -7.46 -2.03 -3.81
CA LEU A 106 -6.52 -1.23 -4.60
C LEU A 106 -5.30 -2.08 -4.90
N GLY A 107 -5.39 -2.88 -5.96
CA GLY A 107 -4.26 -3.72 -6.32
C GLY A 107 -4.35 -4.57 -7.57
N MET A 108 -5.54 -4.97 -7.98
CA MET A 108 -5.72 -5.64 -9.27
C MET A 108 -5.68 -4.58 -10.38
N GLY A 109 -4.49 -4.31 -10.93
CA GLY A 109 -4.34 -3.47 -12.13
C GLY A 109 -3.56 -2.16 -11.97
N ILE A 110 -3.27 -1.70 -10.75
CA ILE A 110 -2.42 -0.52 -10.59
C ILE A 110 -0.96 -0.88 -10.87
N ASP A 111 -0.43 -0.26 -11.93
CA ASP A 111 0.98 -0.28 -12.30
C ASP A 111 1.59 1.12 -12.26
N LYS A 112 1.61 1.70 -11.05
CA LYS A 112 2.28 2.98 -10.79
C LYS A 112 3.76 2.72 -10.47
N PRO A 113 4.71 3.22 -11.29
CA PRO A 113 6.13 2.94 -11.09
C PRO A 113 6.70 3.62 -9.83
N ASP A 114 6.13 4.77 -9.47
CA ASP A 114 6.70 5.74 -8.55
C ASP A 114 5.98 5.82 -7.18
N VAL A 115 5.40 4.70 -6.70
CA VAL A 115 4.89 4.61 -5.33
C VAL A 115 6.05 4.68 -4.34
N ARG A 116 6.11 5.75 -3.55
CA ARG A 116 7.23 6.04 -2.65
C ARG A 116 7.09 5.38 -1.30
N PHE A 117 5.88 5.17 -0.81
CA PHE A 117 5.67 4.46 0.43
C PHE A 117 4.43 3.57 0.37
N VAL A 118 4.53 2.43 1.04
CA VAL A 118 3.40 1.55 1.35
C VAL A 118 3.39 1.36 2.87
N ILE A 119 2.29 1.72 3.51
CA ILE A 119 2.14 1.57 4.96
C ILE A 119 1.02 0.58 5.22
N HIS A 120 1.24 -0.40 6.09
CA HIS A 120 0.21 -1.31 6.57
C HIS A 120 -0.23 -0.82 7.94
N TYR A 121 -1.42 -0.19 7.99
CA TYR A 121 -2.00 0.32 9.23
C TYR A 121 -2.46 -0.82 10.15
N HIS A 122 -2.91 -1.91 9.53
CA HIS A 122 -3.20 -3.18 10.18
C HIS A 122 -2.28 -4.27 9.62
N ILE A 123 -1.96 -5.26 10.44
CA ILE A 123 -1.19 -6.43 10.02
C ILE A 123 -1.94 -7.16 8.89
N PRO A 124 -1.31 -7.41 7.73
CA PRO A 124 -1.93 -8.18 6.66
C PRO A 124 -2.26 -9.61 7.10
N VAL A 125 -3.30 -10.19 6.49
CA VAL A 125 -3.81 -11.52 6.87
C VAL A 125 -2.80 -12.66 6.63
N SER A 126 -1.76 -12.43 5.83
CA SER A 126 -0.62 -13.35 5.71
C SER A 126 0.64 -12.66 5.19
N PRO A 127 1.82 -13.27 5.38
CA PRO A 127 3.07 -12.77 4.79
C PRO A 127 3.03 -12.67 3.26
N ILE A 128 2.23 -13.51 2.60
CA ILE A 128 2.05 -13.46 1.14
C ILE A 128 1.33 -12.18 0.73
N HIS A 129 0.28 -11.78 1.45
CA HIS A 129 -0.42 -10.53 1.18
C HIS A 129 0.49 -9.33 1.43
N TYR A 130 1.19 -9.31 2.56
CA TYR A 130 2.19 -8.29 2.86
C TYR A 130 3.19 -8.15 1.71
N TYR A 131 3.75 -9.26 1.22
CA TYR A 131 4.72 -9.25 0.13
C TYR A 131 4.15 -8.67 -1.18
N GLN A 132 2.92 -9.04 -1.54
CA GLN A 132 2.26 -8.52 -2.75
C GLN A 132 1.94 -7.03 -2.63
N GLU A 133 1.47 -6.58 -1.47
CA GLU A 133 1.09 -5.20 -1.17
C GLU A 133 2.33 -4.29 -1.14
N MET A 134 3.35 -4.66 -0.36
CA MET A 134 4.63 -3.91 -0.33
C MET A 134 5.33 -3.92 -1.70
N GLY A 135 5.13 -4.96 -2.50
CA GLY A 135 5.66 -5.09 -3.85
C GLY A 135 5.18 -4.04 -4.85
N ARG A 136 4.23 -3.19 -4.47
CA ARG A 136 3.77 -2.04 -5.26
C ARG A 136 4.69 -0.83 -5.13
N ALA A 137 5.41 -0.73 -4.02
CA ALA A 137 6.37 0.34 -3.80
C ALA A 137 7.51 0.27 -4.84
N GLY A 138 7.96 1.43 -5.33
CA GLY A 138 9.24 1.62 -6.02
C GLY A 138 9.51 0.70 -7.21
N ARG A 139 8.52 0.48 -8.07
CA ARG A 139 8.69 -0.32 -9.31
C ARG A 139 9.67 0.33 -10.30
N ASP A 140 9.88 1.64 -10.19
CA ASP A 140 10.96 2.40 -10.82
C ASP A 140 12.37 2.11 -10.27
N ARG A 141 12.51 1.19 -9.30
CA ARG A 141 13.75 0.81 -8.61
C ARG A 141 14.39 1.93 -7.78
N LYS A 142 13.70 3.04 -7.57
CA LYS A 142 14.14 4.09 -6.65
C LYS A 142 13.77 3.74 -5.21
N VAL A 143 14.43 4.41 -4.26
CA VAL A 143 14.17 4.26 -2.82
C VAL A 143 12.68 4.43 -2.54
N SER A 144 12.12 3.46 -1.85
CA SER A 144 10.75 3.48 -1.33
C SER A 144 10.69 2.80 0.04
N TRP A 145 9.71 3.19 0.85
CA TRP A 145 9.55 2.72 2.23
C TRP A 145 8.33 1.84 2.39
N CYS A 146 8.51 0.71 3.06
CA CYS A 146 7.45 -0.24 3.38
C CYS A 146 7.37 -0.35 4.90
N ILE A 147 6.31 0.23 5.48
CA ILE A 147 6.19 0.36 6.93
C ILE A 147 5.02 -0.51 7.40
N LEU A 148 5.23 -1.28 8.47
CA LEU A 148 4.16 -1.99 9.17
C LEU A 148 3.96 -1.32 10.53
N LEU A 149 2.73 -0.86 10.81
CA LEU A 149 2.36 -0.35 12.13
C LEU A 149 1.87 -1.53 12.97
N TYR A 150 2.65 -1.91 13.98
CA TYR A 150 2.39 -3.03 14.87
C TYR A 150 1.86 -2.53 16.22
N ASP A 151 0.82 -3.17 16.72
CA ASP A 151 0.20 -2.96 18.03
C ASP A 151 0.00 -4.29 18.77
#